data_AF-A0A497I2Y6-F1
#
_entry.id   AF-A0A497I2Y6-F1
#
_cell.length_a   1.000
_cell.length_b   1.000
_cell.length_c   1.000
_cell.angle_alpha   90.00
_cell.angle_beta   90.00
_cell.angle_gamma   90.00
#
_symmetry.space_group_name_H-M   'P 1'
#
loop_
_entity.id
_entity.type
_entity.pdbx_description
1 polymer ?
#
loop_
_entity_poly.entity_id
_entity_poly.type
_entity_poly.pdbx_seq_one_letter_code
_entity_poly.pdbx_strand_id
1 'polypeptide(L)'
;MNKVLGLDSFTASAILKEMLEEGLVKRSVKRVGGSPLYYLKGQEERMREMVLKSLNPIERKVVEEVRSKGFLFQEELSPQARYVINELRDVLIPLRARVKGEERVLWKFYKVPNEEIERRLKRGEMKEEVVRERREVVKKEEKRVDVEEKLREFGEIIGKEVVKRGEIRYSLVTRGPLRQKYIVIFKKKSKISDVDLNNAYAESVRLKTPVILISKGKLTKKAKALLKEVRNLVHFIEL
;
A
#
# COMPACT_ATOMS: atom_id res chain seq x y z
N MET A 1 -7.43 16.91 27.05
CA MET A 1 -8.35 15.99 27.73
C MET A 1 -9.50 15.70 26.78
N ASN A 2 -9.74 14.44 26.43
CA ASN A 2 -10.80 14.06 25.49
C ASN A 2 -12.15 14.17 26.22
N LYS A 3 -13.05 15.05 25.74
CA LYS A 3 -14.27 15.46 26.45
C LYS A 3 -15.25 14.33 26.78
N VAL A 4 -15.18 13.23 26.02
CA VAL A 4 -16.12 12.09 26.17
C VAL A 4 -15.55 11.00 27.06
N LEU A 5 -14.23 10.77 27.02
CA LEU A 5 -13.60 9.63 27.69
C LEU A 5 -12.93 10.02 29.01
N GLY A 6 -12.77 11.30 29.32
CA GLY A 6 -12.03 11.76 30.51
C GLY A 6 -10.53 11.47 30.47
N LEU A 7 -10.04 10.81 29.41
CA LEU A 7 -8.64 10.45 29.24
C LEU A 7 -7.84 11.59 28.60
N ASP A 8 -6.55 11.66 28.91
CA ASP A 8 -5.61 12.45 28.14
C ASP A 8 -5.34 11.80 26.77
N SER A 9 -4.82 12.59 25.83
CA SER A 9 -4.62 12.15 24.45
C SER A 9 -3.56 11.06 24.31
N PHE A 10 -2.59 10.99 25.22
CA PHE A 10 -1.53 9.99 25.20
C PHE A 10 -2.11 8.63 25.61
N THR A 11 -2.81 8.57 26.74
CA THR A 11 -3.48 7.36 27.23
C THR A 11 -4.50 6.84 26.24
N ALA A 12 -5.34 7.73 25.68
CA ALA A 12 -6.32 7.34 24.66
C ALA A 12 -5.66 6.76 23.39
N SER A 13 -4.50 7.29 22.99
CA SER A 13 -3.76 6.79 21.82
C SER A 13 -3.12 5.42 22.08
N ALA A 14 -2.64 5.18 23.30
CA ALA A 14 -2.07 3.89 23.70
C ALA A 14 -3.14 2.79 23.67
N ILE A 15 -4.30 3.04 24.30
CA ILE A 15 -5.43 2.10 24.30
C ILE A 15 -5.90 1.82 22.86
N LEU A 16 -6.06 2.85 22.04
CA LEU A 16 -6.49 2.67 20.65
C LEU A 16 -5.49 1.83 19.84
N LYS A 17 -4.19 1.99 20.10
CA LYS A 17 -3.15 1.19 19.46
C LYS A 17 -3.27 -0.28 19.85
N GLU A 18 -3.46 -0.57 21.13
CA GLU A 18 -3.67 -1.94 21.63
C GLU A 18 -4.92 -2.57 21.01
N MET A 19 -6.04 -1.85 20.99
CA MET A 19 -7.28 -2.32 20.35
C MET A 19 -7.14 -2.61 18.85
N LEU A 20 -6.26 -1.88 18.14
CA LEU A 20 -5.94 -2.15 16.74
C LEU A 20 -5.07 -3.40 16.58
N GLU A 21 -4.10 -3.59 17.48
CA GLU A 21 -3.19 -4.75 17.47
C GLU A 21 -3.94 -6.05 17.78
N GLU A 22 -4.90 -6.00 18.70
CA GLU A 22 -5.80 -7.11 19.02
C GLU A 22 -6.92 -7.31 17.99
N GLY A 23 -7.08 -6.39 17.04
CA GLY A 23 -8.11 -6.46 15.99
C GLY A 23 -9.55 -6.20 16.49
N LEU A 24 -9.70 -5.71 17.72
CA LEU A 24 -10.98 -5.28 18.29
C LEU A 24 -11.55 -4.07 17.51
N VAL A 25 -10.66 -3.20 17.07
CA VAL A 25 -10.97 -2.03 16.23
C VAL A 25 -10.22 -2.16 14.91
N LYS A 26 -10.87 -1.73 13.83
CA LYS A 26 -10.27 -1.56 12.51
C LYS A 26 -10.18 -0.08 12.17
N ARG A 27 -9.36 0.24 11.17
CA ARG A 27 -9.22 1.60 10.65
C ARG A 27 -9.38 1.65 9.13
N SER A 28 -9.94 2.75 8.63
CA SER A 28 -10.00 3.02 7.19
C SER A 28 -8.60 3.33 6.64
N VAL A 29 -8.44 3.16 5.34
CA VAL A 29 -7.26 3.62 4.58
C VAL A 29 -7.34 5.12 4.36
N LYS A 30 -8.48 5.62 3.88
CA LYS A 30 -8.72 7.05 3.67
C LYS A 30 -8.82 7.77 5.01
N ARG A 31 -8.12 8.90 5.09
CA ARG A 31 -8.23 9.83 6.22
C ARG A 31 -9.35 10.83 5.97
N VAL A 32 -10.14 11.08 7.00
CA VAL A 32 -11.20 12.09 7.05
C VAL A 32 -10.80 13.13 8.10
N GLY A 33 -10.66 14.39 7.70
CA GLY A 33 -10.17 15.44 8.61
C GLY A 33 -8.78 15.17 9.18
N GLY A 34 -7.90 14.50 8.41
CA GLY A 34 -6.52 14.21 8.79
C GLY A 34 -6.30 12.91 9.57
N SER A 35 -7.36 12.23 10.01
CA SER A 35 -7.29 10.96 10.76
C SER A 35 -8.05 9.84 10.05
N PRO A 36 -7.63 8.57 10.17
CA PRO A 36 -8.45 7.46 9.68
C PRO A 36 -9.74 7.34 10.51
N LEU A 37 -10.77 6.76 9.91
CA LEU A 37 -11.98 6.37 10.62
C LEU A 37 -11.74 5.04 11.31
N TYR A 38 -11.98 5.01 12.61
CA TYR A 38 -11.96 3.78 13.38
C TYR A 38 -13.37 3.17 13.42
N TYR A 39 -13.46 1.85 13.27
CA TYR A 39 -14.73 1.15 13.19
C TYR A 39 -14.61 -0.27 13.76
N LEU A 40 -15.71 -0.79 14.29
CA LEU A 40 -15.79 -2.17 14.77
C LEU A 40 -16.15 -3.12 13.62
N LYS A 41 -15.86 -4.42 13.80
CA LYS A 41 -16.36 -5.46 12.89
C LYS A 41 -17.90 -5.38 12.80
N GLY A 42 -18.44 -5.38 11.59
CA GLY A 42 -19.86 -5.16 11.30
C GLY A 42 -20.22 -3.71 10.96
N GLN A 43 -19.34 -2.74 11.24
CA GLN A 43 -19.55 -1.33 10.92
C GLN A 43 -18.90 -0.90 9.60
N GLU A 44 -18.48 -1.85 8.77
CA GLU A 44 -17.81 -1.57 7.50
C GLU A 44 -18.66 -0.66 6.60
N GLU A 45 -19.97 -0.89 6.46
CA GLU A 45 -20.83 -0.08 5.57
C GLU A 45 -20.87 1.38 6.02
N ARG A 46 -21.07 1.63 7.32
CA ARG A 46 -21.08 2.99 7.89
C ARG A 46 -19.74 3.70 7.66
N MET A 47 -18.62 2.99 7.82
CA MET A 47 -17.29 3.52 7.51
C MET A 47 -17.19 3.91 6.02
N ARG A 48 -17.64 3.05 5.11
CA ARG A 48 -17.62 3.32 3.66
C ARG A 48 -18.48 4.53 3.30
N GLU A 49 -19.66 4.67 3.89
CA GLU A 49 -20.52 5.84 3.69
C GLU A 49 -19.85 7.14 4.13
N MET A 50 -19.19 7.13 5.29
CA MET A 50 -18.44 8.30 5.77
C MET A 50 -17.26 8.63 4.84
N VAL A 51 -16.54 7.61 4.35
CA VAL A 51 -15.49 7.77 3.34
C VAL A 51 -16.06 8.42 2.06
N LEU A 52 -17.17 7.89 1.52
CA LEU A 52 -17.82 8.42 0.32
C LEU A 52 -18.24 9.89 0.47
N LYS A 53 -18.77 10.26 1.64
CA LYS A 53 -19.17 11.66 1.93
C LYS A 53 -17.96 12.60 2.03
N SER A 54 -16.79 12.10 2.43
CA SER A 54 -15.57 12.88 2.60
C SER A 54 -14.70 13.05 1.35
N LEU A 55 -15.09 12.44 0.22
CA LEU A 55 -14.27 12.46 -0.99
C LEU A 55 -14.13 13.88 -1.55
N ASN A 56 -12.90 14.24 -1.91
CA ASN A 56 -12.63 15.45 -2.68
C ASN A 56 -13.11 15.29 -4.15
N PRO A 57 -13.15 16.36 -4.96
CA PRO A 57 -13.67 16.29 -6.33
C PRO A 57 -12.97 15.26 -7.24
N ILE A 58 -11.65 15.10 -7.11
CA ILE A 58 -10.86 14.15 -7.91
C ILE A 58 -11.21 12.72 -7.50
N GLU A 59 -11.17 12.43 -6.20
CA GLU A 59 -11.51 11.11 -5.65
C GLU A 59 -12.94 10.71 -5.99
N ARG A 60 -13.89 11.65 -5.87
CA ARG A 60 -15.29 11.43 -6.20
C ARG A 60 -15.45 11.01 -7.65
N LYS A 61 -14.82 11.73 -8.58
CA LYS A 61 -14.83 11.39 -10.01
C LYS A 61 -14.31 9.98 -10.27
N VAL A 62 -13.21 9.57 -9.61
CA VAL A 62 -12.64 8.22 -9.75
C VAL A 62 -13.60 7.16 -9.21
N VAL A 63 -14.20 7.38 -8.04
CA VAL A 63 -15.18 6.44 -7.46
C VAL A 63 -16.42 6.33 -8.34
N GLU A 64 -16.93 7.44 -8.88
CA GLU A 64 -18.08 7.46 -9.79
C GLU A 64 -17.78 6.76 -11.11
N GLU A 65 -16.58 6.93 -11.64
CA GLU A 65 -16.15 6.22 -12.85
C GLU A 65 -16.13 4.70 -12.64
N VAL A 66 -15.49 4.23 -11.55
CA VAL A 66 -15.45 2.79 -11.24
C VAL A 66 -16.85 2.27 -10.87
N ARG A 67 -17.66 3.05 -10.15
CA ARG A 67 -19.03 2.69 -9.77
C ARG A 67 -19.94 2.54 -10.99
N SER A 68 -19.90 3.49 -11.94
CA SER A 68 -20.75 3.44 -13.14
C SER A 68 -20.40 2.26 -14.04
N LYS A 69 -19.10 1.94 -14.17
CA LYS A 69 -18.61 0.78 -14.94
C LYS A 69 -18.66 -0.52 -14.14
N GLY A 70 -18.90 -0.47 -12.83
CA GLY A 70 -18.82 -1.58 -11.88
C GLY A 70 -17.38 -1.93 -11.46
N PHE A 71 -16.48 -2.06 -12.44
CA PHE A 71 -15.04 -2.22 -12.23
C PHE A 71 -14.24 -1.61 -13.39
N LEU A 72 -12.96 -1.38 -13.16
CA LEU A 72 -11.98 -0.96 -14.17
C LEU A 72 -10.67 -1.72 -13.99
N PHE A 73 -9.99 -2.03 -15.08
CA PHE A 73 -8.62 -2.51 -15.02
C PHE A 73 -7.64 -1.38 -14.68
N GLN A 74 -6.51 -1.72 -14.05
CA GLN A 74 -5.46 -0.79 -13.65
C GLN A 74 -4.97 0.10 -14.81
N GLU A 75 -4.87 -0.47 -16.00
CA GLU A 75 -4.42 0.15 -17.24
C GLU A 75 -5.45 1.12 -17.82
N GLU A 76 -6.75 0.92 -17.55
CA GLU A 76 -7.83 1.81 -18.00
C GLU A 76 -7.94 3.07 -17.12
N LEU A 77 -7.29 3.09 -15.96
CA LEU A 77 -7.29 4.25 -15.06
C LEU A 77 -6.51 5.41 -15.67
N SER A 78 -7.12 6.60 -15.62
CA SER A 78 -6.43 7.86 -15.90
C SER A 78 -5.23 8.09 -14.96
N PRO A 79 -4.23 8.93 -15.35
CA PRO A 79 -3.10 9.26 -14.48
C PRO A 79 -3.52 9.79 -13.10
N GLN A 80 -4.54 10.64 -13.06
CA GLN A 80 -5.11 11.19 -11.83
C GLN A 80 -5.78 10.10 -10.98
N ALA A 81 -6.48 9.15 -11.62
CA ALA A 81 -7.05 8.00 -10.93
C ALA A 81 -5.97 7.11 -10.32
N ARG A 82 -4.90 6.78 -11.06
CA ARG A 82 -3.78 5.97 -10.56
C ARG A 82 -3.10 6.58 -9.34
N TYR A 83 -3.09 7.91 -9.24
CA TYR A 83 -2.52 8.63 -8.11
C TYR A 83 -3.32 8.42 -6.82
N VAL A 84 -4.65 8.51 -6.88
CA VAL A 84 -5.51 8.49 -5.67
C VAL A 84 -6.10 7.12 -5.33
N ILE A 85 -6.14 6.17 -6.28
CA ILE A 85 -6.92 4.94 -6.12
C ILE A 85 -6.48 4.06 -4.94
N ASN A 86 -5.20 4.10 -4.56
CA ASN A 86 -4.69 3.36 -3.40
C ASN A 86 -5.25 3.87 -2.06
N GLU A 87 -5.61 5.15 -1.97
CA GLU A 87 -6.26 5.73 -0.79
C GLU A 87 -7.75 5.38 -0.75
N LEU A 88 -8.33 4.99 -1.89
CA LEU A 88 -9.75 4.65 -2.04
C LEU A 88 -10.04 3.17 -1.81
N ARG A 89 -9.11 2.41 -1.23
CA ARG A 89 -9.27 0.96 -0.96
C ARG A 89 -10.43 0.60 -0.04
N ASP A 90 -10.90 1.57 0.74
CA ASP A 90 -12.11 1.42 1.54
C ASP A 90 -13.39 1.40 0.69
N VAL A 91 -13.38 1.76 -0.59
CA VAL A 91 -14.58 1.77 -1.45
C VAL A 91 -14.33 1.17 -2.83
N LEU A 92 -13.07 1.12 -3.27
CA LEU A 92 -12.60 0.51 -4.50
C LEU A 92 -11.66 -0.65 -4.16
N ILE A 93 -12.13 -1.88 -4.35
CA ILE A 93 -11.42 -3.08 -3.93
C ILE A 93 -10.55 -3.58 -5.10
N PRO A 94 -9.21 -3.65 -4.93
CA PRO A 94 -8.35 -4.24 -5.95
C PRO A 94 -8.49 -5.76 -5.94
N LEU A 95 -8.64 -6.33 -7.12
CA LEU A 95 -8.69 -7.76 -7.37
C LEU A 95 -7.67 -8.12 -8.44
N ARG A 96 -7.18 -9.35 -8.40
CA ARG A 96 -6.36 -9.91 -9.47
C ARG A 96 -7.19 -10.89 -10.25
N ALA A 97 -7.21 -10.75 -11.56
CA ALA A 97 -7.90 -11.64 -12.47
C ALA A 97 -6.92 -12.15 -13.51
N ARG A 98 -7.03 -13.42 -13.87
CA ARG A 98 -6.32 -13.95 -15.02
C ARG A 98 -7.19 -13.72 -16.25
N VAL A 99 -6.68 -12.95 -17.21
CA VAL A 99 -7.39 -12.62 -18.45
C VAL A 99 -6.48 -13.01 -19.61
N LYS A 100 -6.94 -13.90 -20.49
CA LYS A 100 -6.15 -14.42 -21.62
C LYS A 100 -4.78 -14.98 -21.20
N GLY A 101 -4.72 -15.64 -20.04
CA GLY A 101 -3.49 -16.23 -19.51
C GLY A 101 -2.60 -15.28 -18.69
N GLU A 102 -2.85 -13.97 -18.71
CA GLU A 102 -2.07 -12.95 -18.00
C GLU A 102 -2.73 -12.51 -16.69
N GLU A 103 -1.94 -12.28 -15.65
CA GLU A 103 -2.42 -11.72 -14.37
C GLU A 103 -2.58 -10.20 -14.50
N ARG A 104 -3.82 -9.72 -14.45
CA ARG A 104 -4.18 -8.30 -14.49
C ARG A 104 -4.80 -7.85 -13.17
N VAL A 105 -4.62 -6.57 -12.83
CA VAL A 105 -5.25 -5.96 -11.65
C VAL A 105 -6.47 -5.18 -12.09
N LEU A 106 -7.59 -5.40 -11.43
CA LEU A 106 -8.81 -4.62 -11.59
C LEU A 106 -9.25 -4.03 -10.26
N TRP A 107 -9.98 -2.93 -10.32
CA TRP A 107 -10.54 -2.22 -9.19
C TRP A 107 -12.05 -2.24 -9.32
N LYS A 108 -12.71 -2.88 -8.35
CA LYS A 108 -14.17 -2.94 -8.33
C LYS A 108 -14.75 -1.98 -7.30
N PHE A 109 -15.94 -1.46 -7.57
CA PHE A 109 -16.70 -0.79 -6.52
C PHE A 109 -17.15 -1.81 -5.47
N TYR A 110 -17.08 -1.47 -4.18
CA TYR A 110 -17.27 -2.46 -3.10
C TYR A 110 -18.64 -3.16 -3.11
N LYS A 111 -19.68 -2.52 -3.65
CA LYS A 111 -21.02 -3.11 -3.79
C LYS A 111 -21.16 -4.08 -4.95
N VAL A 112 -20.18 -4.17 -5.84
CA VAL A 112 -20.23 -5.08 -7.00
C VAL A 112 -19.83 -6.48 -6.55
N PRO A 113 -20.69 -7.51 -6.72
CA PRO A 113 -20.37 -8.89 -6.40
C PRO A 113 -19.26 -9.45 -7.29
N ASN A 114 -18.44 -10.37 -6.77
CA ASN A 114 -17.36 -10.97 -7.56
C ASN A 114 -17.91 -11.82 -8.71
N GLU A 115 -19.06 -12.47 -8.50
CA GLU A 115 -19.75 -13.29 -9.49
C GLU A 115 -20.14 -12.46 -10.72
N GLU A 116 -20.51 -11.20 -10.54
CA GLU A 116 -20.82 -10.31 -11.65
C GLU A 116 -19.58 -9.98 -12.48
N ILE A 117 -18.45 -9.73 -11.81
CA ILE A 117 -17.17 -9.48 -12.46
C ILE A 117 -16.76 -10.71 -13.26
N GLU A 118 -16.81 -11.90 -12.64
CA GLU A 118 -16.50 -13.16 -13.32
C GLU A 118 -17.38 -13.40 -14.55
N ARG A 119 -18.69 -13.13 -14.46
CA ARG A 119 -19.60 -13.22 -15.62
C ARG A 119 -19.22 -12.24 -16.72
N ARG A 120 -18.88 -11.00 -16.39
CA ARG A 120 -18.48 -9.98 -17.36
C ARG A 120 -17.15 -10.29 -18.02
N LEU A 121 -16.20 -10.86 -17.27
CA LEU A 121 -14.93 -11.37 -17.79
C LEU A 121 -15.14 -12.57 -18.73
N LYS A 122 -16.11 -13.45 -18.45
CA LYS A 122 -16.44 -14.60 -19.31
C LYS A 122 -17.21 -14.21 -20.58
N ARG A 123 -18.04 -13.15 -20.53
CA ARG A 123 -18.87 -12.70 -21.66
C ARG A 123 -18.09 -11.87 -22.70
N GLY A 124 -16.97 -11.24 -22.33
CA GLY A 124 -16.07 -10.56 -23.26
C GLY A 124 -14.87 -11.45 -23.63
N GLU A 125 -15.02 -12.28 -24.67
CA GLU A 125 -13.97 -13.05 -25.36
C GLU A 125 -12.76 -13.55 -24.53
N MET A 126 -12.89 -14.74 -23.93
CA MET A 126 -11.97 -15.90 -24.05
C MET A 126 -12.18 -16.90 -22.91
N LYS A 127 -12.04 -18.19 -23.26
CA LYS A 127 -12.26 -19.35 -22.39
C LYS A 127 -11.30 -19.40 -21.17
N GLU A 128 -11.92 -19.93 -20.12
CA GLU A 128 -11.38 -20.78 -19.03
C GLU A 128 -10.75 -20.20 -17.74
N GLU A 129 -11.28 -20.81 -16.67
CA GLU A 129 -10.89 -20.95 -15.27
C GLU A 129 -10.72 -19.70 -14.38
N VAL A 130 -11.84 -19.38 -13.71
CA VAL A 130 -11.84 -18.71 -12.42
C VAL A 130 -11.24 -19.68 -11.39
N VAL A 131 -9.94 -19.56 -11.14
CA VAL A 131 -9.34 -20.20 -9.96
C VAL A 131 -9.71 -19.37 -8.74
N ARG A 132 -10.72 -19.87 -8.01
CA ARG A 132 -10.92 -19.53 -6.60
C ARG A 132 -9.73 -20.08 -5.82
N GLU A 133 -8.85 -19.21 -5.34
CA GLU A 133 -8.05 -19.53 -4.17
C GLU A 133 -8.46 -18.63 -3.02
N ARG A 134 -9.27 -19.23 -2.12
CA ARG A 134 -9.13 -18.99 -0.69
C ARG A 134 -7.65 -19.17 -0.36
N ARG A 135 -6.97 -18.12 0.07
CA ARG A 135 -5.67 -18.28 0.71
C ARG A 135 -5.86 -18.71 2.15
N GLU A 136 -6.00 -20.01 2.34
CA GLU A 136 -5.19 -20.69 3.35
C GLU A 136 -4.01 -21.30 2.60
N VAL A 137 -2.79 -20.83 2.88
CA VAL A 137 -1.60 -21.62 2.56
C VAL A 137 -0.65 -21.56 3.76
N VAL A 138 -0.55 -22.76 4.32
CA VAL A 138 0.33 -23.26 5.36
C VAL A 138 1.79 -22.89 5.10
N LYS A 139 2.51 -22.73 6.22
CA LYS A 139 3.95 -22.51 6.37
C LYS A 139 4.80 -23.35 5.40
N LYS A 140 5.72 -22.67 4.70
CA LYS A 140 7.07 -23.18 4.48
C LYS A 140 8.05 -22.09 4.92
N GLU A 141 8.77 -22.40 5.98
CA GLU A 141 9.84 -21.58 6.55
C GLU A 141 11.05 -21.60 5.62
N GLU A 142 11.27 -20.49 4.91
CA GLU A 142 12.61 -20.09 4.51
C GLU A 142 13.01 -18.94 5.44
N LYS A 143 14.14 -19.10 6.14
CA LYS A 143 14.70 -18.14 7.12
C LYS A 143 14.45 -16.69 6.69
N ARG A 144 13.48 -16.05 7.32
CA ARG A 144 13.14 -14.65 7.12
C ARG A 144 14.21 -13.83 7.83
N VAL A 145 15.12 -13.22 7.07
CA VAL A 145 15.70 -11.96 7.51
C VAL A 145 14.52 -10.99 7.61
N ASP A 146 14.11 -10.65 8.83
CA ASP A 146 13.02 -9.73 9.05
C ASP A 146 13.52 -8.32 8.75
N VAL A 147 13.09 -7.79 7.60
CA VAL A 147 13.43 -6.44 7.14
C VAL A 147 13.02 -5.42 8.19
N GLU A 148 11.94 -5.67 8.93
CA GLU A 148 11.46 -4.75 9.95
C GLU A 148 12.34 -4.75 11.20
N GLU A 149 12.94 -5.88 11.56
CA GLU A 149 13.89 -5.96 12.67
C GLU A 149 15.12 -5.10 12.39
N LYS A 150 15.75 -5.28 11.22
CA LYS A 150 16.86 -4.42 10.79
C LYS A 150 16.45 -2.95 10.74
N LEU A 151 15.26 -2.63 10.23
CA LEU A 151 14.79 -1.24 10.20
C LEU A 151 14.55 -0.65 11.59
N ARG A 152 14.15 -1.46 12.57
CA ARG A 152 13.98 -1.04 13.97
C ARG A 152 15.30 -0.74 14.66
N GLU A 153 16.44 -1.24 14.17
CA GLU A 153 17.77 -0.81 14.61
C GLU A 153 18.06 0.63 14.13
N PHE A 154 17.67 0.98 12.91
CA PHE A 154 17.91 2.31 12.32
C PHE A 154 16.94 3.40 12.79
N GLY A 155 15.69 3.04 13.12
CA GLY A 155 14.70 4.05 13.45
C GLY A 155 13.32 3.51 13.83
N GLU A 156 12.38 4.45 13.98
CA GLU A 156 10.97 4.18 14.22
C GLU A 156 10.25 4.03 12.87
N ILE A 157 9.62 2.89 12.63
CA ILE A 157 8.74 2.68 11.48
C ILE A 157 7.41 3.38 11.77
N ILE A 158 7.15 4.48 11.06
CA ILE A 158 5.92 5.28 11.18
C ILE A 158 4.88 4.95 10.10
N GLY A 159 5.27 4.15 9.09
CA GLY A 159 4.39 3.73 8.02
C GLY A 159 4.91 2.50 7.28
N LYS A 160 3.99 1.68 6.79
CA LYS A 160 4.25 0.50 5.94
C LYS A 160 3.19 0.41 4.87
N GLU A 161 3.61 0.27 3.63
CA GLU A 161 2.77 0.17 2.47
C GLU A 161 3.29 -0.94 1.56
N VAL A 162 2.47 -1.96 1.30
CA VAL A 162 2.80 -2.97 0.28
C VAL A 162 2.51 -2.35 -1.09
N VAL A 163 3.56 -1.98 -1.82
CA VAL A 163 3.47 -1.34 -3.15
C VAL A 163 3.02 -2.35 -4.20
N LYS A 164 3.63 -3.53 -4.20
CA LYS A 164 3.27 -4.68 -5.06
C LYS A 164 3.83 -5.97 -4.49
N ARG A 165 3.56 -7.12 -5.14
CA ARG A 165 4.11 -8.42 -4.71
C ARG A 165 5.64 -8.34 -4.70
N GLY A 166 6.22 -8.43 -3.50
CA GLY A 166 7.66 -8.34 -3.33
C GLY A 166 8.21 -6.91 -3.28
N GLU A 167 7.39 -5.86 -3.19
CA GLU A 167 7.84 -4.50 -2.97
C GLU A 167 7.06 -3.85 -1.82
N ILE A 168 7.77 -3.44 -0.78
CA ILE A 168 7.19 -2.83 0.41
C ILE A 168 7.89 -1.51 0.66
N ARG A 169 7.11 -0.45 0.81
CA ARG A 169 7.59 0.86 1.22
C ARG A 169 7.39 1.02 2.73
N TYR A 170 8.41 1.48 3.43
CA TYR A 170 8.32 1.90 4.81
C TYR A 170 8.62 3.40 4.91
N SER A 171 8.01 4.04 5.88
CA SER A 171 8.37 5.39 6.31
C SER A 171 9.07 5.25 7.65
N LEU A 172 10.32 5.71 7.71
CA LEU A 172 11.17 5.61 8.89
C LEU A 172 11.50 7.01 9.41
N VAL A 173 11.62 7.15 10.72
CA VAL A 173 12.21 8.32 11.37
C VAL A 173 13.39 7.86 12.21
N THR A 174 14.57 8.45 12.02
CA THR A 174 15.75 8.07 12.80
C THR A 174 15.58 8.47 14.27
N ARG A 175 16.16 7.65 15.17
CA ARG A 175 16.26 7.98 16.58
C ARG A 175 17.49 8.89 16.77
N GLY A 176 17.25 10.13 17.18
CA GLY A 176 18.31 11.12 17.39
C GLY A 176 17.75 12.55 17.39
N PRO A 177 18.56 13.56 17.76
CA PRO A 177 18.09 14.94 17.91
C PRO A 177 17.49 15.53 16.62
N LEU A 178 18.00 15.10 15.46
CA LEU A 178 17.58 15.61 14.15
C LEU A 178 16.34 14.91 13.56
N ARG A 179 15.88 13.79 14.16
CA ARG A 179 14.69 12.98 13.75
C ARG A 179 14.43 12.96 12.23
N GLN A 180 15.42 12.53 11.45
CA GLN A 180 15.36 12.60 9.99
C GLN A 180 14.41 11.55 9.42
N LYS A 181 13.56 11.97 8.47
CA LYS A 181 12.64 11.09 7.75
C LYS A 181 13.36 10.39 6.61
N TYR A 182 13.05 9.12 6.43
CA TYR A 182 13.49 8.29 5.30
C TYR A 182 12.31 7.54 4.71
N ILE A 183 12.35 7.34 3.40
CA ILE A 183 11.51 6.35 2.72
C ILE A 183 12.36 5.12 2.45
N VAL A 184 11.96 3.98 2.98
CA VAL A 184 12.64 2.71 2.71
C VAL A 184 11.83 1.96 1.67
N ILE A 185 12.46 1.50 0.61
CA ILE A 185 11.82 0.66 -0.41
C ILE A 185 12.50 -0.71 -0.36
N PHE A 186 11.82 -1.70 0.19
CA PHE A 186 12.22 -3.08 0.08
C PHE A 186 11.78 -3.64 -1.27
N LYS A 187 12.72 -4.20 -2.05
CA LYS A 187 12.44 -4.96 -3.27
C LYS A 187 12.94 -6.40 -3.13
N LYS A 188 12.05 -7.38 -3.28
CA LYS A 188 12.35 -8.81 -3.41
C LYS A 188 12.83 -9.10 -4.83
N LYS A 189 14.04 -8.66 -5.15
CA LYS A 189 14.72 -8.94 -6.43
C LYS A 189 16.10 -9.51 -6.18
N SER A 190 16.54 -10.49 -6.98
CA SER A 190 17.89 -11.07 -6.90
C SER A 190 18.98 -10.16 -7.47
N LYS A 191 18.60 -9.18 -8.30
CA LYS A 191 19.48 -8.13 -8.83
C LYS A 191 18.74 -6.79 -8.87
N ILE A 192 19.43 -5.71 -8.49
CA ILE A 192 18.90 -4.34 -8.54
C ILE A 192 19.56 -3.59 -9.70
N SER A 193 18.74 -3.07 -10.61
CA SER A 193 19.20 -2.34 -11.80
C SER A 193 19.32 -0.84 -11.56
N ASP A 194 19.94 -0.16 -12.51
CA ASP A 194 20.00 1.31 -12.61
C ASP A 194 18.60 1.94 -12.73
N VAL A 195 17.66 1.27 -13.39
CA VAL A 195 16.25 1.71 -13.43
C VAL A 195 15.62 1.69 -12.03
N ASP A 196 15.90 0.68 -11.20
CA ASP A 196 15.40 0.65 -9.83
C ASP A 196 15.99 1.79 -8.98
N LEU A 197 17.27 2.13 -9.17
CA LEU A 197 17.90 3.27 -8.50
C LEU A 197 17.39 4.63 -9.01
N ASN A 198 17.19 4.79 -10.31
CA ASN A 198 16.62 6.01 -10.88
C ASN A 198 15.20 6.26 -10.37
N ASN A 199 14.39 5.20 -10.23
CA ASN A 199 13.07 5.32 -9.63
C ASN A 199 13.15 5.73 -8.15
N ALA A 200 14.08 5.14 -7.39
CA ALA A 200 14.32 5.55 -6.00
C ALA A 200 14.80 7.01 -5.91
N TYR A 201 15.65 7.45 -6.83
CA TYR A 201 16.12 8.83 -6.91
C TYR A 201 15.00 9.81 -7.25
N ALA A 202 14.22 9.52 -8.30
CA ALA A 202 13.04 10.31 -8.66
C ALA A 202 12.05 10.42 -7.49
N GLU A 203 11.86 9.33 -6.74
CA GLU A 203 11.04 9.32 -5.55
C GLU A 203 11.63 10.18 -4.42
N SER A 204 12.94 10.14 -4.21
CA SER A 204 13.62 10.97 -3.22
C SER A 204 13.47 12.46 -3.49
N VAL A 205 13.61 12.86 -4.76
CA VAL A 205 13.44 14.25 -5.21
C VAL A 205 11.99 14.69 -5.06
N ARG A 206 11.05 13.86 -5.52
CA ARG A 206 9.61 14.13 -5.43
C ARG A 206 9.14 14.32 -3.99
N LEU A 207 9.58 13.45 -3.09
CA LEU A 207 9.18 13.47 -1.68
C LEU A 207 10.08 14.37 -0.82
N LYS A 208 11.11 15.00 -1.41
CA LYS A 208 12.14 15.78 -0.71
C LYS A 208 12.69 15.03 0.51
N THR A 209 12.84 13.72 0.39
CA THR A 209 13.16 12.81 1.49
C THR A 209 14.12 11.75 0.96
N PRO A 210 15.26 11.50 1.62
CA PRO A 210 16.19 10.46 1.17
C PRO A 210 15.53 9.07 1.15
N VAL A 211 15.92 8.26 0.17
CA VAL A 211 15.39 6.92 -0.05
C VAL A 211 16.45 5.88 0.30
N ILE A 212 16.06 4.86 1.05
CA ILE A 212 16.89 3.66 1.30
C ILE A 212 16.29 2.51 0.53
N LEU A 213 16.98 2.03 -0.50
CA LEU A 213 16.59 0.85 -1.26
C LEU A 213 17.17 -0.41 -0.60
N ILE A 214 16.33 -1.37 -0.23
CA ILE A 214 16.74 -2.60 0.46
C ILE A 214 16.40 -3.82 -0.39
N SER A 215 17.33 -4.75 -0.54
CA SER A 215 17.10 -5.99 -1.29
C SER A 215 17.99 -7.14 -0.80
N LYS A 216 17.56 -8.39 -1.01
CA LYS A 216 18.42 -9.59 -0.88
C LYS A 216 19.39 -9.75 -2.06
N GLY A 217 19.23 -8.96 -3.12
CA GLY A 217 19.96 -9.08 -4.37
C GLY A 217 21.00 -7.98 -4.57
N LYS A 218 22.05 -8.29 -5.31
CA LYS A 218 23.18 -7.39 -5.57
C LYS A 218 22.88 -6.34 -6.63
N LEU A 219 23.54 -5.19 -6.54
CA LEU A 219 23.52 -4.17 -7.60
C LEU A 219 24.24 -4.67 -8.87
N THR A 220 23.69 -4.38 -10.04
CA THR A 220 24.38 -4.54 -11.32
C THR A 220 25.57 -3.57 -11.42
N LYS A 221 26.51 -3.81 -12.35
CA LYS A 221 27.66 -2.91 -12.55
C LYS A 221 27.22 -1.46 -12.84
N LYS A 222 26.21 -1.28 -13.69
CA LYS A 222 25.60 0.03 -14.00
C LYS A 222 24.95 0.67 -12.77
N ALA A 223 24.20 -0.11 -11.99
CA ALA A 223 23.59 0.38 -10.75
C ALA A 223 24.63 0.81 -9.71
N LYS A 224 25.76 0.09 -9.58
CA LYS A 224 26.85 0.50 -8.68
C LYS A 224 27.49 1.83 -9.08
N ALA A 225 27.65 2.09 -10.39
CA ALA A 225 28.16 3.36 -10.88
C ALA A 225 27.19 4.50 -10.56
N LEU A 226 25.91 4.33 -10.92
CA LEU A 226 24.86 5.30 -10.66
C LEU A 226 24.71 5.62 -9.16
N LEU A 227 24.75 4.62 -8.28
CA LEU A 227 24.62 4.83 -6.84
C LEU A 227 25.71 5.78 -6.30
N LYS A 228 26.92 5.78 -6.86
CA LYS A 228 27.99 6.71 -6.43
C LYS A 228 27.61 8.17 -6.69
N GLU A 229 26.89 8.42 -7.78
CA GLU A 229 26.45 9.75 -8.20
C GLU A 229 25.28 10.25 -7.35
N VAL A 230 24.33 9.36 -7.01
CA VAL A 230 23.10 9.72 -6.28
C VAL A 230 23.13 9.41 -4.78
N ARG A 231 24.30 9.06 -4.23
CA ARG A 231 24.47 8.58 -2.84
C ARG A 231 23.99 9.55 -1.75
N ASN A 232 23.83 10.82 -2.09
CA ASN A 232 23.34 11.87 -1.19
C ASN A 232 21.82 11.77 -0.95
N LEU A 233 21.07 11.21 -1.89
CA LEU A 233 19.60 11.09 -1.81
C LEU A 233 19.11 9.65 -1.85
N VAL A 234 19.93 8.71 -2.35
CA VAL A 234 19.59 7.29 -2.41
C VAL A 234 20.71 6.45 -1.78
N HIS A 235 20.35 5.63 -0.81
CA HIS A 235 21.22 4.60 -0.25
C HIS A 235 20.74 3.22 -0.67
N PHE A 236 21.66 2.25 -0.74
CA PHE A 236 21.33 0.85 -0.98
C PHE A 236 21.87 -0.03 0.15
N ILE A 237 21.03 -0.94 0.65
CA ILE A 237 21.41 -1.93 1.66
C ILE A 237 21.09 -3.32 1.11
N GLU A 238 22.10 -4.18 1.08
CA GLU A 238 21.96 -5.61 0.81
C GLU A 238 21.62 -6.34 2.13
N LEU A 239 20.61 -7.21 2.10
CA LEU A 239 20.13 -7.95 3.28
C LEU A 239 20.87 -9.24 3.56
#